data_AF-A0A6L6DJ77-F1
#
_entry.id   AF-A0A6L6DJ77-F1
#
_cell.length_a   1.000
_cell.length_b   1.000
_cell.length_c   1.000
_cell.angle_alpha   90.00
_cell.angle_beta   90.00
_cell.angle_gamma   90.00
#
_symmetry.space_group_name_H-M   'P 1'
#
loop_
_entity.id
_entity.type
_entity.pdbx_description
1 polymer ?
#
loop_
_entity_poly.entity_id
_entity_poly.type
_entity_poly.pdbx_seq_one_letter_code
_entity_poly.pdbx_strand_id
1 'polypeptide(L)'
;MVKTIVAVVFFLLLAGWYLSYLASRLDSLHHRVETSWAHLDALLQKRASISLEIAHSPSVDAATSLVLTAAAYQAREANIVERSEAEIALSQSLKLILSDELSAPSGIEVELLSALEVITEKISVGITIHTEAVQSAQFLRNKILFKFFRLAGHAPLPMRYSFEDDIL
;
A
#
# COMPACT_ATOMS: atom_id res chain seq x y z
N MET A 1 -40.31 21.42 -33.64
CA MET A 1 -40.57 20.49 -32.52
C MET A 1 -39.93 19.11 -32.70
N VAL A 2 -40.11 18.42 -33.84
CA VAL A 2 -39.47 17.11 -34.07
C VAL A 2 -37.93 17.21 -34.08
N LYS A 3 -37.34 18.18 -34.78
CA LYS A 3 -35.88 18.41 -34.79
C LYS A 3 -35.29 18.64 -33.40
N THR A 4 -35.99 19.37 -32.53
CA THR A 4 -35.54 19.63 -31.16
C THR A 4 -35.65 18.39 -30.28
N ILE A 5 -36.72 17.59 -30.41
CA ILE A 5 -36.86 16.31 -29.71
C ILE A 5 -35.74 15.35 -30.11
N VAL A 6 -35.48 15.22 -31.42
CA VAL A 6 -34.40 14.35 -31.93
C VAL A 6 -33.03 14.82 -31.42
N ALA A 7 -32.77 16.13 -31.41
CA ALA A 7 -31.52 16.69 -30.88
C ALA A 7 -31.34 16.40 -29.37
N VAL A 8 -32.40 16.54 -28.57
CA VAL A 8 -32.37 16.24 -27.13
C VAL A 8 -32.15 14.75 -26.88
N VAL A 9 -32.85 13.86 -27.61
CA VAL A 9 -32.67 12.40 -27.49
C VAL A 9 -31.25 12.00 -27.87
N PHE A 10 -30.71 12.55 -28.95
CA PHE A 10 -29.33 12.31 -29.37
C PHE A 10 -28.32 12.76 -28.30
N PHE A 11 -28.54 13.93 -27.71
CA PHE A 11 -27.69 14.43 -26.63
C PHE A 11 -27.77 13.56 -25.37
N LEU A 12 -28.96 13.06 -25.01
CA LEU A 12 -29.14 12.13 -23.88
C LEU A 12 -28.45 10.78 -24.12
N LEU A 13 -28.52 10.24 -25.35
CA LEU A 13 -27.82 9.02 -25.72
C LEU A 13 -26.30 9.19 -25.65
N LEU A 14 -25.77 10.30 -26.16
CA LEU A 14 -24.35 10.64 -26.04
C LEU A 14 -23.91 10.81 -24.59
N ALA A 15 -24.70 11.50 -23.77
CA ALA A 15 -24.42 11.67 -22.35
C ALA A 15 -24.42 10.33 -21.62
N GLY A 16 -25.41 9.46 -21.86
CA GLY A 16 -25.49 8.13 -21.26
C GLY A 16 -24.31 7.24 -21.67
N TRP A 17 -23.93 7.24 -22.95
CA TRP A 17 -22.77 6.50 -23.43
C TRP A 17 -21.45 6.99 -22.82
N TYR A 18 -21.26 8.31 -22.77
CA TYR A 18 -20.09 8.94 -22.15
C TYR A 18 -19.98 8.56 -20.67
N LEU A 19 -21.12 8.54 -19.96
CA LEU A 19 -21.18 8.19 -18.54
C LEU A 19 -20.81 6.72 -18.28
N SER A 20 -21.30 5.79 -19.11
CA SER A 20 -20.92 4.37 -19.05
C SER A 20 -19.43 4.17 -19.27
N TYR A 21 -18.82 4.90 -20.21
CA TYR A 21 -17.38 4.86 -20.45
C TYR A 21 -16.58 5.39 -19.25
N LEU A 22 -17.04 6.48 -18.62
CA LEU A 22 -16.42 7.04 -17.42
C LEU A 22 -16.50 6.09 -16.21
N ALA A 23 -17.62 5.39 -16.03
CA ALA A 23 -17.81 4.43 -14.95
C ALA A 23 -16.84 3.24 -15.09
N SER A 24 -16.73 2.66 -16.30
CA SER A 24 -15.81 1.55 -16.56
C SER A 24 -14.34 1.93 -16.36
N ARG A 25 -13.97 3.18 -16.68
CA ARG A 25 -12.62 3.69 -16.42
C ARG A 25 -12.33 3.81 -14.92
N LEU A 26 -13.30 4.27 -14.13
CA LEU A 26 -13.12 4.39 -12.68
C LEU A 26 -12.97 3.02 -12.01
N ASP A 27 -13.70 2.02 -12.47
CA ASP A 27 -13.64 0.63 -11.99
C ASP A 27 -12.24 0.03 -12.21
N SER A 28 -11.67 0.22 -13.40
CA SER A 28 -10.31 -0.24 -13.70
C SER A 28 -9.23 0.36 -12.78
N LEU A 29 -9.44 1.60 -12.33
CA LEU A 29 -8.53 2.28 -11.41
C LEU A 29 -8.66 1.77 -9.97
N HIS A 30 -9.88 1.48 -9.50
CA HIS A 30 -10.08 0.84 -8.19
C HIS A 30 -9.44 -0.54 -8.15
N HIS A 31 -9.66 -1.34 -9.19
CA HIS A 31 -9.04 -2.65 -9.29
C HIS A 31 -7.51 -2.57 -9.31
N ARG A 32 -6.93 -1.54 -9.95
CA ARG A 32 -5.49 -1.29 -9.92
C ARG A 32 -4.98 -0.92 -8.52
N VAL A 33 -5.73 -0.11 -7.78
CA VAL A 33 -5.38 0.22 -6.39
C VAL A 33 -5.44 -1.03 -5.51
N GLU A 34 -6.51 -1.81 -5.60
CA GLU A 34 -6.68 -3.06 -4.83
C GLU A 34 -5.59 -4.09 -5.13
N THR A 35 -5.27 -4.31 -6.41
CA THR A 35 -4.21 -5.25 -6.81
C THR A 35 -2.82 -4.79 -6.38
N SER A 36 -2.52 -3.49 -6.48
CA SER A 36 -1.25 -2.94 -5.97
C SER A 36 -1.13 -3.08 -4.45
N TRP A 37 -2.23 -2.86 -3.71
CA TRP A 37 -2.26 -3.06 -2.27
C TRP A 37 -2.03 -4.52 -1.90
N ALA A 38 -2.72 -5.46 -2.56
CA ALA A 38 -2.54 -6.89 -2.29
C ALA A 38 -1.09 -7.35 -2.53
N HIS A 39 -0.43 -6.81 -3.56
CA HIS A 39 0.98 -7.08 -3.81
C HIS A 39 1.90 -6.49 -2.72
N LEU A 40 1.63 -5.26 -2.29
CA LEU A 40 2.38 -4.62 -1.20
C LEU A 40 2.19 -5.37 0.12
N ASP A 41 0.97 -5.77 0.47
CA ASP A 41 0.66 -6.53 1.69
C ASP A 41 1.41 -7.87 1.73
N ALA A 42 1.50 -8.58 0.60
CA ALA A 42 2.28 -9.81 0.52
C ALA A 42 3.77 -9.60 0.81
N LEU A 43 4.35 -8.46 0.37
CA LEU A 43 5.74 -8.11 0.68
C LEU A 43 5.92 -7.76 2.16
N LEU A 44 4.99 -7.02 2.75
CA LEU A 44 5.00 -6.66 4.17
C LEU A 44 4.90 -7.90 5.07
N GLN A 45 4.00 -8.84 4.75
CA GLN A 45 3.90 -10.12 5.45
C GLN A 45 5.20 -10.93 5.38
N LYS A 46 5.87 -10.93 4.22
CA LYS A 46 7.18 -11.57 4.05
C LYS A 46 8.29 -10.87 4.85
N ARG A 47 8.25 -9.55 4.97
CA ARG A 47 9.18 -8.81 5.86
C ARG A 47 8.95 -9.20 7.32
N ALA A 48 7.70 -9.30 7.76
CA ALA A 48 7.37 -9.73 9.11
C ALA A 48 7.84 -11.16 9.40
N SER A 49 7.74 -12.09 8.43
CA SER A 49 8.26 -13.46 8.61
C SER A 49 9.79 -13.50 8.74
N ILE A 50 10.51 -12.77 7.87
CA ILE A 50 11.98 -12.67 7.96
C ILE A 50 12.39 -12.02 9.30
N SER A 51 11.64 -11.02 9.75
CA SER A 51 11.89 -10.38 11.05
C SER A 51 11.72 -11.34 12.22
N LEU A 52 10.73 -12.23 12.16
CA LEU A 52 10.58 -13.30 13.16
C LEU A 52 11.74 -14.29 13.12
N GLU A 53 12.24 -14.65 11.93
CA GLU A 53 13.42 -15.52 11.79
C GLU A 53 14.66 -14.86 12.41
N ILE A 54 14.88 -13.56 12.14
CA ILE A 54 15.96 -12.78 12.77
C ILE A 54 15.81 -12.75 14.29
N ALA A 55 14.58 -12.55 14.81
CA ALA A 55 14.34 -12.51 16.25
C ALA A 55 14.66 -13.83 16.97
N HIS A 56 14.56 -14.98 16.29
CA HIS A 56 14.89 -16.29 16.85
C HIS A 56 16.35 -16.69 16.63
N SER A 57 17.17 -15.84 15.99
CA SER A 57 18.60 -16.09 15.84
C SER A 57 19.28 -16.12 17.21
N PRO A 58 20.20 -17.08 17.46
CA PRO A 58 20.91 -17.20 18.75
C PRO A 58 21.82 -16.02 19.07
N SER A 59 22.13 -15.18 18.07
CA SER A 59 22.95 -13.98 18.21
C SER A 59 22.21 -12.78 18.80
N VAL A 60 20.87 -12.78 18.77
CA VAL A 60 20.06 -11.66 19.24
C VAL A 60 19.81 -11.81 20.74
N ASP A 61 19.98 -10.73 21.51
CA ASP A 61 19.72 -10.75 22.94
C ASP A 61 18.22 -10.98 23.25
N ALA A 62 17.92 -11.50 24.44
CA ALA A 62 16.55 -11.86 24.80
C ALA A 62 15.59 -10.66 24.82
N ALA A 63 16.09 -9.46 25.16
CA ALA A 63 15.27 -8.26 25.20
C ALA A 63 14.86 -7.80 23.80
N THR A 64 15.81 -7.72 22.87
CA THR A 64 15.59 -7.30 21.49
C THR A 64 14.80 -8.35 20.72
N SER A 65 15.05 -9.64 20.96
CA SER A 65 14.26 -10.73 20.41
C SER A 65 12.77 -10.59 20.76
N LEU A 66 12.45 -10.29 22.02
CA LEU A 66 11.06 -10.07 22.46
C LEU A 66 10.42 -8.84 21.80
N VAL A 67 11.15 -7.71 21.73
CA VAL A 67 10.64 -6.48 21.11
C VAL A 67 10.41 -6.68 19.61
N LEU A 68 11.37 -7.27 18.90
CA LEU A 68 11.25 -7.54 17.46
C LEU A 68 10.12 -8.53 17.18
N THR A 69 10.00 -9.58 17.99
CA THR A 69 8.92 -10.57 17.88
C THR A 69 7.56 -9.90 18.04
N ALA A 70 7.37 -9.06 19.07
CA ALA A 70 6.13 -8.35 19.30
C ALA A 70 5.78 -7.39 18.14
N ALA A 71 6.77 -6.62 17.66
CA ALA A 71 6.58 -5.72 16.52
C ALA A 71 6.24 -6.48 15.23
N ALA A 72 6.89 -7.62 14.97
CA ALA A 72 6.62 -8.43 13.79
C ALA A 72 5.22 -9.07 13.83
N TYR A 73 4.76 -9.52 15.01
CA TYR A 73 3.39 -10.00 15.18
C TYR A 73 2.36 -8.89 15.00
N GLN A 74 2.61 -7.70 15.58
CA GLN A 74 1.73 -6.55 15.37
C GLN A 74 1.64 -6.18 13.90
N ALA A 75 2.77 -6.07 13.20
CA ALA A 75 2.79 -5.79 11.77
C ALA A 75 2.01 -6.83 10.97
N ARG A 76 2.16 -8.12 11.29
CA ARG A 76 1.47 -9.21 10.58
C ARG A 76 -0.05 -9.19 10.78
N GLU A 77 -0.52 -8.94 11.99
CA GLU A 77 -1.95 -8.99 12.36
C GLU A 77 -2.67 -7.65 12.18
N ALA A 78 -1.94 -6.54 12.00
CA ALA A 78 -2.53 -5.21 11.94
C ALA A 78 -3.61 -5.09 10.84
N ASN A 79 -4.77 -4.55 11.20
CA ASN A 79 -5.78 -4.22 10.20
C ASN A 79 -5.31 -3.05 9.31
N ILE A 80 -6.07 -2.72 8.27
CA ILE A 80 -5.71 -1.67 7.32
C ILE A 80 -5.48 -0.29 7.98
N VAL A 81 -6.15 -0.01 9.11
CA VAL A 81 -6.06 1.28 9.81
C VAL A 81 -4.79 1.34 10.68
N GLU A 82 -4.51 0.27 11.41
CA GLU A 82 -3.37 0.14 12.34
C GLU A 82 -2.06 -0.22 11.61
N ARG A 83 -2.15 -0.67 10.35
CA ARG A 83 -1.01 -1.15 9.57
C ARG A 83 0.14 -0.15 9.54
N SER A 84 -0.16 1.13 9.39
CA SER A 84 0.87 2.16 9.32
C SER A 84 1.69 2.27 10.60
N GLU A 85 1.05 2.27 11.76
CA GLU A 85 1.75 2.38 13.04
C GLU A 85 2.57 1.12 13.32
N ALA A 86 2.01 -0.05 13.00
CA ALA A 86 2.69 -1.33 13.19
C ALA A 86 3.93 -1.48 12.29
N GLU A 87 3.86 -1.07 11.02
CA GLU A 87 5.00 -1.13 10.10
C GLU A 87 6.11 -0.14 10.46
N ILE A 88 5.76 1.03 11.01
CA ILE A 88 6.72 2.00 11.54
C ILE A 88 7.44 1.42 12.75
N ALA A 89 6.70 0.84 13.71
CA ALA A 89 7.29 0.21 14.90
C ALA A 89 8.24 -0.94 14.53
N LEU A 90 7.87 -1.77 13.55
CA LEU A 90 8.74 -2.84 13.04
C LEU A 90 10.00 -2.27 12.37
N SER A 91 9.85 -1.27 11.50
CA SER A 91 10.98 -0.64 10.80
C SER A 91 11.97 0.00 11.79
N GLN A 92 11.47 0.66 12.84
CA GLN A 92 12.31 1.24 13.89
C GLN A 92 13.07 0.16 14.67
N SER A 93 12.40 -0.94 15.03
CA SER A 93 13.02 -2.05 15.75
C SER A 93 14.13 -2.71 14.91
N LEU A 94 13.86 -2.96 13.62
CA LEU A 94 14.86 -3.50 12.68
C LEU A 94 16.05 -2.56 12.49
N LYS A 95 15.80 -1.25 12.43
CA LYS A 95 16.87 -0.25 12.27
C LYS A 95 17.82 -0.25 13.47
N LEU A 96 17.31 -0.41 14.69
CA LEU A 96 18.13 -0.53 15.89
C LEU A 96 19.03 -1.77 15.82
N ILE A 97 18.47 -2.91 15.41
CA ILE A 97 19.22 -4.18 15.28
C ILE A 97 20.28 -4.10 14.20
N LEU A 98 19.95 -3.58 13.01
CA LEU A 98 20.93 -3.40 11.94
C LEU A 98 22.06 -2.44 12.33
N SER A 99 21.74 -1.39 13.09
CA SER A 99 22.74 -0.43 13.57
C SER A 99 23.69 -1.05 14.59
N ASP A 100 23.16 -1.94 15.45
CA ASP A 100 23.96 -2.69 16.42
C ASP A 100 24.86 -3.71 15.72
N GLU A 101 24.31 -4.48 14.76
CA GLU A 101 25.08 -5.46 13.96
C GLU A 101 26.20 -4.80 13.16
N LEU A 102 25.98 -3.57 12.65
CA LEU A 102 27.02 -2.80 11.95
C LEU A 102 28.13 -2.33 12.90
N SER A 103 27.80 -2.04 14.17
CA SER A 103 28.74 -1.53 15.17
C SER A 103 29.53 -2.66 15.83
N ALA A 104 28.87 -3.78 16.12
CA ALA A 104 29.44 -4.97 16.71
C ALA A 104 28.70 -6.19 16.14
N PRO A 105 29.30 -6.90 15.15
CA PRO A 105 28.62 -8.03 14.50
C PRO A 105 28.34 -9.12 15.54
N SER A 106 27.05 -9.35 15.83
CA SER A 106 26.57 -10.31 16.81
C SER A 106 26.53 -11.73 16.24
N GLY A 107 26.64 -11.87 14.91
CA GLY A 107 26.63 -13.15 14.20
C GLY A 107 25.26 -13.52 13.65
N ILE A 108 24.42 -12.52 13.33
CA ILE A 108 23.18 -12.75 12.58
C ILE A 108 23.55 -13.35 11.22
N GLU A 109 22.77 -14.33 10.76
CA GLU A 109 22.99 -14.96 9.46
C GLU A 109 22.95 -13.91 8.34
N VAL A 110 24.04 -13.83 7.57
CA VAL A 110 24.18 -12.90 6.44
C VAL A 110 23.07 -13.11 5.41
N GLU A 111 22.60 -14.35 5.26
CA GLU A 111 21.49 -14.70 4.37
C GLU A 111 20.19 -13.99 4.78
N LEU A 112 19.86 -13.93 6.08
CA LEU A 112 18.67 -13.24 6.58
C LEU A 112 18.76 -11.73 6.39
N LEU A 113 19.93 -11.13 6.62
CA LEU A 113 20.16 -9.71 6.40
C LEU A 113 20.02 -9.35 4.92
N SER A 114 20.59 -10.16 4.02
CA SER A 114 20.45 -9.97 2.57
C SER A 114 19.00 -10.15 2.10
N ALA A 115 18.27 -11.13 2.66
CA ALA A 115 16.87 -11.33 2.35
C ALA A 115 16.00 -10.14 2.83
N LEU A 116 16.33 -9.57 3.99
CA LEU A 116 15.68 -8.38 4.53
C LEU A 116 15.95 -7.13 3.66
N GLU A 117 17.18 -6.96 3.17
CA GLU A 117 17.52 -5.87 2.26
C GLU A 117 16.72 -5.99 0.95
N VAL A 118 16.73 -7.17 0.33
CA VAL A 118 15.99 -7.45 -0.91
C VAL A 118 14.49 -7.24 -0.75
N ILE A 119 13.89 -7.65 0.38
CA ILE A 119 12.44 -7.42 0.60
C ILE A 119 12.14 -5.93 0.81
N THR A 120 13.02 -5.21 1.49
CA THR A 120 12.87 -3.77 1.76
C THR A 120 12.93 -2.96 0.47
N GLU A 121 13.86 -3.28 -0.43
CA GLU A 121 13.92 -2.66 -1.77
C GLU A 121 12.62 -2.90 -2.56
N LYS A 122 12.11 -4.13 -2.56
CA LYS A 122 10.84 -4.46 -3.22
C LYS A 122 9.64 -3.73 -2.61
N ILE A 123 9.64 -3.53 -1.29
CA ILE A 123 8.61 -2.76 -0.59
C ILE A 123 8.63 -1.31 -1.04
N SER A 124 9.82 -0.67 -1.12
CA SER A 124 9.96 0.71 -1.61
C SER A 124 9.39 0.89 -3.03
N VAL A 125 9.70 -0.05 -3.93
CA VAL A 125 9.12 -0.08 -5.28
C VAL A 125 7.60 -0.30 -5.24
N GLY A 126 7.12 -1.23 -4.41
CA GLY A 126 5.69 -1.52 -4.25
C GLY A 126 4.89 -0.32 -3.76
N ILE A 127 5.44 0.42 -2.80
CA ILE A 127 4.88 1.67 -2.27
C ILE A 127 4.74 2.70 -3.39
N THR A 128 5.78 2.88 -4.21
CA THR A 128 5.75 3.82 -5.34
C THR A 128 4.62 3.47 -6.32
N ILE A 129 4.49 2.20 -6.68
CA ILE A 129 3.43 1.72 -7.58
C ILE A 129 2.03 1.94 -6.97
N HIS A 130 1.86 1.66 -5.67
CA HIS A 130 0.60 1.86 -4.98
C HIS A 130 0.22 3.34 -4.93
N THR A 131 1.16 4.19 -4.53
CA THR A 131 1.04 5.65 -4.53
C THR A 131 0.60 6.18 -5.89
N GLU A 132 1.20 5.73 -6.99
CA GLU A 132 0.84 6.17 -8.34
C GLU A 132 -0.59 5.74 -8.72
N ALA A 133 -0.99 4.53 -8.32
CA ALA A 133 -2.35 4.05 -8.53
C ALA A 133 -3.37 4.88 -7.74
N VAL A 134 -3.08 5.18 -6.46
CA VAL A 134 -3.90 6.03 -5.59
C VAL A 134 -4.03 7.43 -6.18
N GLN A 135 -2.91 8.07 -6.56
CA GLN A 135 -2.91 9.39 -7.18
C GLN A 135 -3.73 9.40 -8.48
N SER A 136 -3.54 8.42 -9.35
CA SER A 136 -4.29 8.29 -10.60
C SER A 136 -5.80 8.19 -10.35
N ALA A 137 -6.21 7.43 -9.34
CA ALA A 137 -7.61 7.29 -8.94
C ALA A 137 -8.17 8.61 -8.36
N GLN A 138 -7.41 9.30 -7.51
CA GLN A 138 -7.77 10.60 -6.95
C GLN A 138 -7.91 11.69 -8.03
N PHE A 139 -6.96 11.75 -8.99
CA PHE A 139 -7.01 12.71 -10.11
C PHE A 139 -8.25 12.52 -10.98
N LEU A 140 -8.62 11.27 -11.28
CA LEU A 140 -9.83 10.99 -12.07
C LEU A 140 -11.10 11.39 -11.29
N ARG A 141 -11.15 11.05 -10.01
CA ARG A 141 -12.28 11.37 -9.12
C ARG A 141 -12.48 12.87 -8.92
N ASN A 142 -11.40 13.65 -8.93
CA ASN A 142 -11.45 15.11 -8.78
C ASN A 142 -11.94 15.86 -10.03
N LYS A 143 -12.14 15.19 -11.18
CA LYS A 143 -12.71 15.85 -12.36
C LYS A 143 -14.17 16.24 -12.11
N ILE A 144 -14.49 17.48 -12.48
CA ILE A 144 -15.80 18.14 -12.29
C ILE A 144 -16.96 17.25 -12.79
N LEU A 145 -16.77 16.53 -13.90
CA LEU A 145 -17.74 15.59 -14.46
C LEU A 145 -18.18 14.50 -13.46
N PHE A 146 -17.27 13.92 -12.67
CA PHE A 146 -17.60 12.88 -11.69
C PHE A 146 -18.29 13.45 -10.44
N LYS A 147 -17.93 14.69 -10.05
CA LYS A 147 -18.59 15.43 -8.96
C LYS A 147 -20.04 15.77 -9.30
N PHE A 148 -20.30 16.25 -10.52
CA PHE A 148 -21.65 16.64 -10.95
C PHE A 148 -22.57 15.43 -11.17
N PHE A 149 -22.05 14.34 -11.72
CA PHE A 149 -22.87 13.16 -12.00
C PHE A 149 -22.98 12.16 -10.83
N ARG A 150 -22.38 12.45 -9.65
CA ARG A 150 -22.34 11.54 -8.47
C ARG A 150 -21.97 10.10 -8.83
N LEU A 151 -21.16 9.93 -9.88
CA LEU A 151 -20.84 8.62 -10.45
C LEU A 151 -19.84 7.82 -9.61
N ALA A 152 -19.17 8.48 -8.67
CA ALA A 152 -18.17 7.87 -7.80
C ALA A 152 -18.77 6.98 -6.68
N GLY A 153 -20.11 6.94 -6.54
CA GLY A 153 -20.78 6.09 -5.55
C GLY A 153 -20.29 6.33 -4.11
N HIS A 154 -20.35 5.27 -3.29
CA HIS A 154 -19.90 5.24 -1.89
C HIS A 154 -18.47 4.69 -1.72
N ALA A 155 -17.69 4.56 -2.80
CA ALA A 155 -16.36 3.98 -2.72
C ALA A 155 -15.43 4.86 -1.83
N PRO A 156 -14.76 4.27 -0.82
CA PRO A 156 -13.84 4.99 0.04
C PRO A 156 -12.72 5.62 -0.80
N LEU A 157 -12.23 6.78 -0.36
CA LEU A 157 -11.12 7.45 -1.04
C LEU A 157 -9.87 6.56 -0.93
N PRO A 158 -9.15 6.30 -2.04
CA PRO A 158 -7.85 5.65 -1.94
C PRO A 158 -6.92 6.57 -1.17
N MET A 159 -6.31 6.08 -0.09
CA MET A 159 -5.45 6.85 0.81
C MET A 159 -4.03 6.31 0.76
N ARG A 160 -3.06 7.22 0.90
CA ARG A 160 -1.67 6.89 1.17
C ARG A 160 -1.50 6.65 2.66
N TYR A 161 -0.62 5.73 3.04
CA TYR A 161 -0.35 5.44 4.45
C TYR A 161 0.95 6.12 4.91
N SER A 162 1.00 6.52 6.17
CA SER A 162 2.14 7.28 6.70
C SER A 162 3.47 6.52 6.62
N PHE A 163 3.45 5.18 6.72
CA PHE A 163 4.66 4.37 6.59
C PHE A 163 5.29 4.44 5.19
N GLU A 164 4.54 4.85 4.17
CA GLU A 164 5.05 5.03 2.80
C GLU A 164 6.02 6.21 2.70
N ASP A 165 5.88 7.20 3.58
CA ASP A 165 6.72 8.40 3.61
C ASP A 165 8.04 8.17 4.35
N ASP A 166 8.10 7.20 5.27
CA ASP A 166 9.27 6.93 6.13
C ASP A 166 10.30 5.96 5.50
N ILE A 167 9.97 5.32 4.37
CA ILE A 167 10.80 4.30 3.69
C ILE A 167 11.60 4.91 2.51
N LEU A 168 11.33 6.17 2.15
CA LEU A 168 12.06 6.94 1.12
C LEU A 168 13.18 7.79 1.73
#